data_AF-A0A166BGY3-F1
#
_entry.id   AF-A0A166BGY3-F1
#
_cell.length_a   1.000
_cell.length_b   1.000
_cell.length_c   1.000
_cell.angle_alpha   90.00
_cell.angle_beta   90.00
_cell.angle_gamma   90.00
#
_symmetry.space_group_name_H-M   'P 1'
#
loop_
_entity.id
_entity.type
_entity.pdbx_description
1 polymer ?
#
loop_
_entity_poly.entity_id
_entity_poly.type
_entity_poly.pdbx_seq_one_letter_code
_entity_poly.pdbx_strand_id
1 'polypeptide(L)'
;MLHGECYCGEVTFTVDETSRDAALCHCITCQHIGSACSFNLVSQFDKITVTSDVKPKSYNDTKTKSGNPIVRYFCGNCGSTVFSVPVGGGAFVKVGALKEAKEFKLAMTIFEEDGIPALVTNSKK
;
A
#
# COMPACT_ATOMS: atom_id res chain seq x y z
N MET A 1 -14.91 -8.24 3.08
CA MET A 1 -14.72 -6.87 3.59
C MET A 1 -13.53 -6.85 4.52
N LEU A 2 -12.69 -5.84 4.38
CA LEU A 2 -11.48 -5.60 5.18
C LEU A 2 -11.60 -4.25 5.88
N HIS A 3 -10.98 -4.12 7.05
CA HIS A 3 -11.01 -2.90 7.85
C HIS A 3 -9.61 -2.30 7.95
N GLY A 4 -9.49 -1.03 7.58
CA GLY A 4 -8.24 -0.31 7.60
C GLY A 4 -8.25 0.90 8.52
N GLU A 5 -7.08 1.21 9.08
CA GLU A 5 -6.83 2.42 9.85
C GLU A 5 -5.37 2.88 9.69
N CYS A 6 -5.15 4.19 9.80
CA CYS A 6 -3.80 4.72 9.98
C CYS A 6 -3.27 4.42 11.39
N TYR A 7 -1.97 4.60 11.62
CA TYR A 7 -1.35 4.27 12.91
C TYR A 7 -1.99 4.99 14.12
N CYS A 8 -2.41 6.24 13.96
CA CYS A 8 -3.06 7.00 15.04
C CYS A 8 -4.59 6.79 15.12
N GLY A 9 -5.18 6.00 14.21
CA GLY A 9 -6.62 5.70 14.19
C GLY A 9 -7.53 6.82 13.65
N GLU A 10 -7.03 8.01 13.32
CA GLU A 10 -7.87 9.13 12.85
C GLU A 10 -8.50 8.87 11.47
N VAL A 11 -7.72 8.27 10.56
CA VAL A 11 -8.22 7.83 9.25
C VAL A 11 -8.59 6.37 9.35
N THR A 12 -9.86 6.05 9.13
CA THR A 12 -10.39 4.69 9.00
C THR A 12 -11.07 4.50 7.65
N PHE A 13 -11.02 3.28 7.14
CA PHE A 13 -11.61 2.93 5.84
C PHE A 13 -11.98 1.45 5.78
N THR A 14 -12.83 1.09 4.84
CA THR A 14 -13.14 -0.29 4.49
C THR A 14 -12.74 -0.58 3.04
N VAL A 15 -12.47 -1.85 2.76
CA VAL A 15 -12.18 -2.33 1.41
C VAL A 15 -13.08 -3.53 1.10
N ASP A 16 -13.85 -3.45 0.01
CA ASP A 16 -14.69 -4.54 -0.47
C ASP A 16 -13.88 -5.58 -1.27
N GLU A 17 -13.00 -6.27 -0.56
CA GLU A 17 -12.23 -7.39 -1.08
C GLU A 17 -12.35 -8.63 -0.21
N THR A 18 -12.17 -9.78 -0.87
CA THR A 18 -12.08 -11.11 -0.26
C THR A 18 -10.69 -11.72 -0.42
N SER A 19 -9.89 -11.26 -1.40
CA SER A 19 -8.53 -11.73 -1.62
C SER A 19 -7.63 -11.47 -0.39
N ARG A 20 -6.66 -12.37 -0.21
CA ARG A 20 -5.57 -12.27 0.78
C ARG A 20 -4.20 -12.38 0.12
N ASP A 21 -4.15 -12.19 -1.19
CA ASP A 21 -2.92 -12.19 -1.96
C ASP A 21 -2.44 -10.74 -2.12
N ALA A 22 -1.19 -10.50 -1.75
CA ALA A 22 -0.57 -9.18 -1.82
C ALA A 22 0.81 -9.22 -2.48
N ALA A 23 1.17 -8.09 -3.06
CA ALA A 23 2.43 -7.89 -3.76
C ALA A 23 3.41 -7.08 -2.90
N LEU A 24 4.65 -7.56 -2.79
CA LEU A 24 5.73 -6.84 -2.12
C LEU A 24 6.52 -6.05 -3.15
N CYS A 25 6.55 -4.73 -3.02
CA CYS A 25 7.26 -3.84 -3.94
C CYS A 25 8.49 -3.23 -3.27
N HIS A 26 9.63 -3.36 -3.95
CA HIS A 26 10.94 -2.96 -3.46
C HIS A 26 11.48 -1.69 -4.13
N CYS A 27 10.74 -1.05 -5.04
CA CYS A 27 11.23 0.17 -5.68
C CYS A 27 11.52 1.27 -4.65
N ILE A 28 12.44 2.18 -4.99
CA ILE A 28 12.91 3.24 -4.09
C ILE A 28 11.77 4.02 -3.42
N THR A 29 10.69 4.31 -4.14
CA THR A 29 9.56 5.02 -3.53
C THR A 29 8.81 4.18 -2.50
N CYS A 30 8.68 2.86 -2.72
CA CYS A 30 8.11 1.95 -1.74
C CYS A 30 9.02 1.79 -0.51
N GLN A 31 10.34 1.89 -0.67
CA GLN A 31 11.28 1.94 0.45
C GLN A 31 11.07 3.22 1.28
N HIS A 32 10.92 4.38 0.64
CA HIS A 32 10.70 5.65 1.35
C HIS A 32 9.40 5.68 2.17
N ILE A 33 8.31 5.10 1.68
CA ILE A 33 7.03 5.12 2.41
C ILE A 33 6.87 3.99 3.43
N GLY A 34 7.64 2.90 3.29
CA GLY A 34 7.50 1.68 4.09
C GLY A 34 8.77 1.27 4.82
N SER A 35 9.74 2.18 4.95
CA SER A 35 11.10 1.99 5.50
C SER A 35 12.01 1.01 4.75
N ALA A 36 11.47 0.01 4.05
CA ALA A 36 12.26 -1.00 3.35
C ALA A 36 11.58 -1.53 2.09
N CYS A 37 10.26 -1.66 2.11
CA CYS A 37 9.42 -2.09 1.01
C CYS A 37 7.97 -1.73 1.32
N SER A 38 7.06 -1.93 0.36
CA SER A 38 5.63 -1.77 0.58
C SER A 38 4.91 -3.05 0.22
N PHE A 39 4.10 -3.59 1.15
CA PHE A 39 3.26 -4.75 0.91
C PHE A 39 1.82 -4.30 0.61
N ASN A 40 1.30 -4.70 -0.55
CA ASN A 40 0.12 -4.08 -1.16
C ASN A 40 -0.91 -5.11 -1.59
N LEU A 41 -2.15 -4.95 -1.12
CA LEU A 41 -3.30 -5.57 -1.75
C LEU A 41 -3.66 -4.77 -3.01
N VAL A 42 -3.79 -5.47 -4.14
CA VAL A 42 -4.33 -4.91 -5.37
C VAL A 42 -5.85 -4.96 -5.31
N SER A 43 -6.51 -3.82 -5.54
CA SER A 43 -7.97 -3.69 -5.55
C SER A 43 -8.39 -2.63 -6.58
N GLN A 44 -9.66 -2.22 -6.53
CA GLN A 44 -10.21 -1.10 -7.27
C GLN A 44 -10.48 0.09 -6.34
N PHE A 45 -10.41 1.31 -6.86
CA PHE A 45 -10.58 2.51 -6.03
C PHE A 45 -12.01 2.67 -5.52
N ASP A 46 -13.00 2.27 -6.32
CA ASP A 46 -14.43 2.29 -5.96
C ASP A 46 -14.79 1.27 -4.86
N LYS A 47 -13.94 0.29 -4.60
CA LYS A 47 -14.08 -0.66 -3.48
C LYS A 47 -13.57 -0.11 -2.15
N ILE A 48 -12.93 1.07 -2.14
CA ILE A 48 -12.39 1.69 -0.93
C ILE A 48 -13.35 2.77 -0.45
N THR A 49 -13.83 2.65 0.78
CA THR A 49 -14.68 3.66 1.42
C THR A 49 -13.99 4.20 2.66
N VAL A 50 -13.70 5.51 2.69
CA VAL A 50 -13.24 6.18 3.92
C VAL A 50 -14.42 6.31 4.87
N THR A 51 -14.30 5.75 6.06
CA THR A 51 -15.37 5.67 7.07
C THR A 51 -15.24 6.71 8.17
N SER A 52 -14.08 7.33 8.33
CA SER A 52 -13.86 8.46 9.24
C SER A 52 -14.23 9.80 8.60
N ASP A 53 -14.58 10.79 9.44
CA ASP A 53 -14.75 12.18 9.00
C ASP A 53 -13.43 12.82 8.56
N VAL A 54 -12.31 12.35 9.12
CA VAL A 54 -10.96 12.77 8.73
C VAL A 54 -10.57 12.06 7.43
N LYS A 55 -10.40 12.85 6.36
CA LYS A 55 -9.92 12.36 5.07
C LYS A 55 -8.39 12.26 5.04
N PRO A 56 -7.81 11.23 4.39
CA PRO A 56 -6.38 11.21 4.13
C PRO A 56 -5.96 12.39 3.25
N LYS A 57 -4.76 12.92 3.50
CA LYS A 57 -4.10 13.83 2.55
C LYS A 57 -3.62 13.04 1.34
N SER A 58 -3.47 13.73 0.21
CA SER A 58 -2.98 13.13 -1.02
C SER A 58 -1.72 13.82 -1.56
N TYR A 59 -0.89 13.05 -2.26
CA TYR A 59 0.28 13.53 -2.99
C TYR A 59 0.32 12.86 -4.37
N ASN A 60 0.34 13.66 -5.43
CA ASN A 60 0.50 13.15 -6.80
C ASN A 60 1.97 12.90 -7.08
N ASP A 61 2.37 11.62 -6.99
CA ASP A 61 3.75 11.20 -7.18
C ASP A 61 4.01 10.85 -8.65
N THR A 62 4.81 11.69 -9.30
CA THR A 62 5.25 11.53 -10.69
C THR A 62 6.65 10.92 -10.81
N LYS A 63 7.31 10.59 -9.69
CA LYS A 63 8.69 10.08 -9.63
C LYS A 63 8.73 8.56 -9.42
N THR A 64 7.75 7.84 -9.96
CA THR A 64 7.65 6.39 -9.80
C THR A 64 8.65 5.64 -10.70
N LYS A 65 9.17 4.50 -10.22
CA LYS A 65 10.05 3.65 -11.06
C LYS A 65 9.34 3.08 -12.29
N SER A 66 8.01 2.88 -12.21
CA SER A 66 7.21 2.39 -13.35
C SER A 66 7.00 3.44 -14.44
N GLY A 67 7.32 4.71 -14.19
CA GLY A 67 7.03 5.84 -15.09
C GLY A 67 5.57 6.31 -15.06
N ASN A 68 4.66 5.55 -14.46
CA ASN A 68 3.24 5.92 -14.35
C ASN A 68 2.99 6.68 -13.03
N PRO A 69 2.41 7.90 -13.07
CA PRO A 69 2.11 8.63 -11.85
C PRO A 69 1.13 7.90 -10.94
N ILE A 70 1.24 8.14 -9.64
CA ILE A 70 0.39 7.54 -8.62
C ILE A 70 -0.02 8.57 -7.57
N VAL A 71 -1.32 8.62 -7.25
CA VAL A 71 -1.81 9.42 -6.14
C VAL A 71 -1.67 8.61 -4.85
N ARG A 72 -0.86 9.09 -3.91
CA ARG A 72 -0.63 8.46 -2.61
C ARG A 72 -1.55 9.09 -1.58
N TYR A 73 -2.24 8.27 -0.78
CA TYR A 73 -3.11 8.72 0.31
C TYR A 73 -2.50 8.35 1.65
N PHE A 74 -2.39 9.33 2.55
CA PHE A 74 -1.75 9.16 3.86
C PHE A 74 -2.41 10.00 4.94
N CYS A 75 -2.28 9.58 6.19
CA CYS A 75 -2.78 10.34 7.33
C CYS A 75 -2.00 11.65 7.46
N GLY A 76 -2.72 12.77 7.51
CA GLY A 76 -2.12 14.08 7.67
C GLY A 76 -1.53 14.37 9.06
N ASN A 77 -1.86 13.54 10.06
CA ASN A 77 -1.37 13.63 11.43
C ASN A 77 -0.16 12.71 11.67
N CYS A 78 -0.31 11.38 11.53
CA CYS A 78 0.76 10.42 11.82
C CYS A 78 1.63 10.03 10.61
N GLY A 79 1.30 10.48 9.39
CA GLY A 79 2.08 10.18 8.18
C GLY A 79 1.91 8.77 7.60
N SER A 80 1.16 7.86 8.25
CA SER A 80 0.94 6.51 7.72
C SER A 80 0.30 6.55 6.34
N THR A 81 0.90 5.86 5.37
CA THR A 81 0.29 5.66 4.05
C THR A 81 -0.80 4.59 4.16
N VAL A 82 -1.99 4.87 3.63
CA VAL A 82 -3.16 3.96 3.74
C VAL A 82 -3.45 3.23 2.43
N PHE A 83 -3.50 3.94 1.30
CA PHE A 83 -3.65 3.36 -0.02
C PHE A 83 -3.08 4.28 -1.10
N SER A 84 -2.97 3.81 -2.34
CA SER A 84 -2.49 4.59 -3.47
C SER A 84 -3.25 4.22 -4.74
N VAL A 85 -3.44 5.18 -5.64
CA VAL A 85 -4.27 5.02 -6.86
C VAL A 85 -3.42 5.45 -8.06
N PRO A 86 -3.00 4.51 -8.94
CA PRO A 86 -2.24 4.87 -10.12
C PRO A 86 -3.13 5.59 -11.16
N VAL A 87 -2.50 6.45 -11.96
CA VAL A 87 -3.17 7.06 -13.11
C VAL A 87 -3.53 5.94 -14.10
N GLY A 88 -4.82 5.79 -14.38
CA GLY A 88 -5.35 4.70 -15.21
C GLY A 88 -6.29 3.73 -14.49
N GLY A 89 -6.43 3.82 -13.16
CA GLY A 89 -7.41 3.07 -12.37
C GLY A 89 -6.80 2.01 -11.45
N GLY A 90 -7.64 1.36 -10.64
CA GLY A 90 -7.19 0.43 -9.59
C GLY A 90 -6.77 1.12 -8.29
N ALA A 91 -6.38 0.32 -7.29
CA ALA A 91 -5.84 0.79 -6.03
C ALA A 91 -4.85 -0.20 -5.42
N PHE A 92 -3.87 0.32 -4.70
CA PHE A 92 -2.91 -0.43 -3.90
C PHE A 92 -3.12 -0.09 -2.43
N VAL A 93 -3.81 -0.96 -1.71
CA VAL A 93 -4.06 -0.80 -0.27
C VAL A 93 -2.85 -1.31 0.51
N LYS A 94 -2.36 -0.51 1.46
CA LYS A 94 -1.22 -0.91 2.29
C LYS A 94 -1.68 -1.98 3.27
N VAL A 95 -1.14 -3.19 3.15
CA VAL A 95 -1.55 -4.32 4.01
C VAL A 95 -1.30 -3.99 5.48
N GLY A 96 -0.22 -3.28 5.80
CA GLY A 96 0.07 -2.84 7.17
C GLY A 96 -0.93 -1.84 7.76
N ALA A 97 -1.80 -1.25 6.95
CA ALA A 97 -2.92 -0.42 7.41
C ALA A 97 -4.21 -1.22 7.61
N LEU A 98 -4.23 -2.52 7.33
CA LEU A 98 -5.40 -3.40 7.51
C LEU A 98 -5.33 -4.14 8.85
N LYS A 99 -6.46 -4.28 9.53
CA LYS A 99 -6.58 -5.07 10.77
C LYS A 99 -6.32 -6.56 10.52
N GLU A 100 -6.64 -7.03 9.32
CA GLU A 100 -6.47 -8.40 8.85
C GLU A 100 -5.08 -8.67 8.27
N ALA A 101 -4.07 -7.80 8.49
CA ALA A 101 -2.74 -7.91 7.88
C ALA A 101 -2.09 -9.31 8.01
N LYS A 102 -2.37 -10.02 9.12
CA LYS A 102 -1.84 -11.38 9.39
C LYS A 102 -2.40 -12.46 8.46
N GLU A 103 -3.51 -12.21 7.79
CA GLU A 103 -4.17 -13.15 6.88
C GLU A 103 -3.54 -13.12 5.47
N PHE A 104 -2.74 -12.10 5.16
CA PHE A 104 -2.18 -11.89 3.83
C PHE A 104 -0.96 -12.76 3.55
N LYS A 105 -0.84 -13.16 2.29
CA LYS A 105 0.21 -14.01 1.77
C LYS A 105 0.97 -13.27 0.67
N LEU A 106 2.26 -13.52 0.57
CA LEU A 106 3.07 -13.01 -0.53
C LEU A 106 2.70 -13.77 -1.81
N ALA A 107 2.09 -13.08 -2.76
CA ALA A 107 1.74 -13.64 -4.06
C ALA A 107 2.79 -13.31 -5.14
N MET A 108 3.46 -12.17 -5.01
CA MET A 108 4.53 -11.75 -5.92
C MET A 108 5.44 -10.69 -5.32
N THR A 109 6.67 -10.62 -5.82
CA THR A 109 7.65 -9.56 -5.58
C THR A 109 7.76 -8.67 -6.82
N ILE A 110 7.92 -7.37 -6.62
CA ILE A 110 8.02 -6.37 -7.69
C ILE A 110 9.29 -5.54 -7.46
N PHE A 111 10.09 -5.35 -8.52
CA PHE A 111 11.38 -4.67 -8.48
C PHE A 111 12.34 -5.27 -7.44
N GLU A 112 12.34 -6.60 -7.31
CA GLU A 112 13.15 -7.34 -6.32
C GLU A 112 14.64 -7.00 -6.41
N GLU A 113 15.14 -6.64 -7.60
CA GLU A 113 16.51 -6.19 -7.82
C GLU A 113 16.89 -4.89 -7.07
N ASP A 114 15.90 -4.06 -6.68
CA ASP A 114 16.12 -2.87 -5.87
C ASP A 114 16.07 -3.15 -4.37
N GLY A 115 15.64 -4.36 -3.98
CA GLY A 115 15.36 -4.65 -2.58
C GLY A 115 16.59 -4.55 -1.70
N ILE A 116 16.40 -4.08 -0.47
CA ILE A 116 17.47 -3.99 0.53
C ILE A 116 18.02 -5.40 0.74
N PRO A 117 19.31 -5.68 0.44
CA PRO A 117 19.83 -7.05 0.38
C PRO A 117 19.64 -7.86 1.67
N ALA A 118 19.62 -7.21 2.83
CA ALA A 118 19.38 -7.86 4.12
C ALA A 118 17.92 -8.35 4.32
N LEU A 119 16.98 -7.87 3.51
CA LEU A 119 15.54 -8.10 3.64
C LEU A 119 14.93 -8.84 2.44
N VAL A 120 15.67 -8.95 1.34
CA VAL A 120 15.27 -9.79 0.20
C VAL A 120 15.64 -11.23 0.54
N THR A 121 14.64 -12.03 0.89
CA THR A 121 14.82 -13.48 1.00
C THR A 121 15.19 -13.97 -0.39
N ASN A 122 16.37 -14.58 -0.56
CA ASN A 122 16.75 -15.22 -1.82
C ASN A 122 15.64 -16.17 -2.26
N SER A 123 14.77 -15.73 -3.19
CA SER A 123 13.67 -16.50 -3.76
C SER A 123 14.17 -17.65 -4.66
N LYS A 124 15.48 -17.92 -4.65
CA LYS A 124 16.17 -19.02 -5.32
C LYS A 124 17.25 -19.62 -4.40
N LYS A 125 16.84 -20.58 -3.58
CA LYS A 125 17.59 -21.83 -3.41
C LYS A 125 16.65 -22.98 -3.76
#